data_AF-R6C0B6-F1
#
_entry.id   AF-R6C0B6-F1
#
_cell.length_a   1.000
_cell.length_b   1.000
_cell.length_c   1.000
_cell.angle_alpha   90.00
_cell.angle_beta   90.00
_cell.angle_gamma   90.00
#
_symmetry.space_group_name_H-M   'P 1'
#
loop_
_entity.id
_entity.type
_entity.pdbx_description
1 polymer ?
#
loop_
_entity_poly.entity_id
_entity_poly.type
_entity_poly.pdbx_seq_one_letter_code
_entity_poly.pdbx_strand_id
1 'polypeptide(L)'
;MKREDLAAMGLTDEQIEKVIAENGKDVQTANAKATKNNAELERLHGIEKEFNAMKDQNLSEQEKAAKQLEEANKRIAELEKAQTLATQRTSAADKFKITSEQAAQVVKDDGSFDFDVLGKIISDKETAAAQAKEQEIANGTTNPGGGSAGGGKNDTKTEAEKAAEKIGKTLAGTNKEAEAVVSQYL
;
A
#
# COMPACT_ATOMS: atom_id res chain seq x y z
N MET A 1 -59.43 -23.77 -61.20
CA MET A 1 -60.48 -24.49 -61.94
C MET A 1 -61.20 -23.45 -62.78
N LYS A 2 -61.36 -23.68 -64.08
CA LYS A 2 -61.98 -22.72 -65.01
C LYS A 2 -63.46 -23.05 -65.22
N ARG A 3 -64.23 -22.11 -65.78
CA ARG A 3 -65.66 -22.29 -66.06
C ARG A 3 -65.90 -23.50 -66.96
N GLU A 4 -65.01 -23.72 -67.92
CA GLU A 4 -65.05 -24.83 -68.88
C GLU A 4 -64.86 -26.18 -68.19
N ASP A 5 -64.02 -26.25 -67.15
CA ASP A 5 -63.80 -27.48 -66.37
C ASP A 5 -65.05 -27.84 -65.55
N LEU A 6 -65.74 -26.84 -65.00
CA LEU A 6 -66.96 -27.02 -64.22
C LEU A 6 -68.17 -27.38 -65.10
N ALA A 7 -68.26 -26.80 -66.30
CA ALA A 7 -69.28 -27.16 -67.29
C ALA A 7 -69.10 -28.60 -67.79
N ALA A 8 -67.85 -29.04 -68.03
CA ALA A 8 -67.54 -30.42 -68.41
C ALA A 8 -67.87 -31.46 -67.33
N MET A 9 -68.04 -31.04 -66.06
CA MET A 9 -68.47 -31.87 -64.94
C MET A 9 -70.00 -31.94 -64.78
N GLY A 10 -70.77 -31.32 -65.68
CA GLY A 10 -72.23 -31.39 -65.70
C GLY A 10 -72.94 -30.41 -64.75
N LEU A 11 -72.24 -29.38 -64.24
CA LEU A 11 -72.86 -28.31 -63.46
C LEU A 11 -73.64 -27.35 -64.38
N THR A 12 -74.75 -26.80 -63.88
CA THR A 12 -75.50 -25.74 -64.57
C THR A 12 -74.79 -24.39 -64.44
N ASP A 13 -75.05 -23.45 -65.36
CA ASP A 13 -74.44 -22.11 -65.34
C ASP A 13 -74.61 -21.40 -63.98
N GLU A 14 -75.77 -21.55 -63.34
CA GLU A 14 -76.06 -20.97 -62.02
C GLU A 14 -75.22 -21.61 -60.90
N GLN A 15 -75.01 -22.93 -60.94
CA GLN A 15 -74.14 -23.63 -59.99
C GLN A 15 -72.67 -23.24 -60.20
N ILE A 16 -72.24 -23.05 -61.45
CA ILE A 16 -70.89 -22.61 -61.79
C ILE A 16 -70.63 -21.20 -61.27
N GLU A 17 -71.57 -20.27 -61.45
CA GLU A 17 -71.45 -18.91 -60.93
C GLU A 17 -71.35 -18.87 -59.40
N LYS A 18 -72.15 -19.68 -58.71
CA LYS A 18 -72.09 -19.81 -57.25
C LYS A 18 -70.72 -20.32 -56.78
N VAL A 19 -70.18 -21.36 -57.41
CA VAL A 19 -68.87 -21.93 -57.09
C VAL A 19 -67.74 -20.93 -57.35
N ILE A 20 -67.78 -20.19 -58.46
CA ILE A 20 -66.75 -19.19 -58.77
C ILE A 20 -66.80 -18.03 -57.77
N ALA A 21 -68.00 -17.56 -57.40
CA ALA A 21 -68.17 -16.50 -56.43
C ALA A 21 -67.68 -16.91 -55.03
N GLU A 22 -68.02 -18.12 -54.58
CA GLU A 22 -67.60 -18.67 -53.28
C GLU A 22 -66.07 -18.86 -53.24
N ASN A 23 -65.49 -19.47 -54.27
CA ASN A 23 -64.03 -19.60 -54.40
C ASN A 23 -63.33 -18.24 -54.43
N GLY A 24 -63.90 -17.24 -55.11
CA GLY A 24 -63.36 -15.88 -55.14
C GLY A 24 -63.31 -15.25 -53.74
N LYS A 25 -64.36 -15.45 -52.93
CA LYS A 25 -64.43 -14.98 -51.54
C LYS A 25 -63.41 -15.69 -50.64
N ASP A 26 -63.24 -16.99 -50.82
CA ASP A 26 -62.27 -17.78 -50.03
C ASP A 26 -60.83 -17.38 -50.37
N VAL A 27 -60.51 -17.20 -51.65
CA VAL A 27 -59.19 -16.73 -52.10
C VAL A 27 -58.89 -15.33 -51.58
N GLN A 28 -59.85 -14.41 -51.62
CA GLN A 28 -59.68 -13.07 -51.05
C GLN A 28 -59.44 -13.11 -49.54
N THR A 29 -60.21 -13.94 -48.82
CA THR A 29 -60.06 -14.12 -47.37
C THR A 29 -58.70 -14.74 -47.02
N ALA A 30 -58.27 -15.76 -47.76
CA ALA A 30 -56.97 -16.38 -47.60
C ALA A 30 -55.82 -15.42 -47.86
N ASN A 31 -55.90 -14.61 -48.94
CA ASN A 31 -54.90 -13.59 -49.25
C ASN A 31 -54.84 -12.50 -48.18
N ALA A 32 -55.98 -12.02 -47.67
CA ALA A 32 -56.01 -11.05 -46.58
C ALA A 32 -55.35 -11.60 -45.31
N LYS A 33 -55.60 -12.87 -44.98
CA LYS A 33 -54.97 -13.55 -43.85
C LYS A 33 -53.46 -13.75 -44.07
N ALA A 34 -53.05 -14.12 -45.27
CA ALA A 34 -51.64 -14.28 -45.62
C ALA A 34 -50.87 -12.95 -45.48
N THR A 35 -51.43 -11.86 -45.99
CA THR A 35 -50.83 -10.51 -45.83
C THR A 35 -50.70 -10.12 -44.36
N LYS A 36 -51.76 -10.35 -43.56
CA LYS A 36 -51.72 -10.07 -42.12
C LYS A 36 -50.67 -10.92 -41.39
N ASN A 37 -50.60 -12.21 -41.71
CA ASN A 37 -49.62 -13.11 -41.11
C ASN A 37 -48.19 -12.72 -41.48
N ASN A 38 -47.94 -12.33 -42.73
CA ASN A 38 -46.62 -11.86 -43.15
C ASN A 38 -46.23 -10.57 -42.40
N ALA A 39 -47.14 -9.61 -42.26
CA ALA A 39 -46.87 -8.40 -41.50
C ALA A 39 -46.55 -8.70 -40.02
N GLU A 40 -47.25 -9.67 -39.42
CA GLU A 40 -46.97 -10.10 -38.04
C GLU A 40 -45.63 -10.85 -37.94
N LEU A 41 -45.28 -11.68 -38.92
CA LEU A 41 -43.97 -12.35 -38.96
C LEU A 41 -42.83 -11.34 -39.03
N GLU A 42 -42.93 -10.31 -39.88
CA GLU A 42 -41.94 -9.23 -39.94
C GLU A 42 -41.83 -8.48 -38.60
N ARG A 43 -42.97 -8.23 -37.94
CA ARG A 43 -42.99 -7.60 -36.61
C ARG A 43 -42.28 -8.48 -35.58
N LEU A 44 -42.56 -9.78 -35.57
CA LEU A 44 -41.95 -10.73 -34.64
C LEU A 44 -40.44 -10.86 -34.87
N HIS A 45 -39.99 -10.93 -36.13
CA HIS A 45 -38.56 -10.91 -36.46
C HIS A 45 -37.87 -9.63 -36.00
N GLY A 46 -38.53 -8.48 -36.12
CA GLY A 46 -38.01 -7.21 -35.59
C GLY A 46 -37.80 -7.25 -34.07
N ILE A 47 -38.80 -7.76 -33.34
CA ILE A 47 -38.72 -7.91 -31.88
C ILE A 47 -37.63 -8.90 -31.47
N GLU A 48 -37.51 -10.04 -32.15
CA GLU A 48 -36.46 -11.02 -31.87
C GLU A 48 -35.06 -10.42 -32.04
N LYS A 49 -34.87 -9.61 -33.09
CA LYS A 49 -33.60 -8.91 -33.32
C LYS A 49 -33.28 -7.92 -32.20
N GLU A 50 -34.25 -7.11 -31.76
CA GLU A 50 -34.07 -6.16 -30.66
C GLU A 50 -33.78 -6.87 -29.33
N PHE A 51 -34.50 -7.96 -29.05
CA PHE A 51 -34.29 -8.78 -27.86
C PHE A 51 -32.87 -9.36 -27.79
N ASN A 52 -32.38 -9.91 -28.90
CA ASN A 52 -31.03 -10.46 -28.97
C ASN A 52 -29.97 -9.36 -28.82
N ALA A 53 -30.16 -8.19 -29.45
CA ALA A 53 -29.24 -7.06 -29.29
C ALA A 53 -29.17 -6.56 -27.84
N MET A 54 -30.31 -6.46 -27.14
CA MET A 54 -30.35 -6.10 -25.72
C MET A 54 -29.65 -7.15 -24.85
N LYS A 55 -29.86 -8.44 -25.13
CA LYS A 55 -29.22 -9.53 -24.39
C LYS A 55 -27.70 -9.49 -24.54
N ASP A 56 -27.20 -9.29 -25.76
CA ASP A 56 -25.77 -9.21 -26.04
C ASP A 56 -25.13 -7.98 -25.38
N GLN A 57 -25.79 -6.82 -25.42
CA GLN A 57 -25.33 -5.63 -24.71
C GLN A 57 -25.25 -5.86 -23.20
N ASN A 58 -26.30 -6.45 -22.61
CA ASN A 58 -26.36 -6.72 -21.18
C ASN A 58 -25.28 -7.73 -20.75
N LEU A 59 -25.01 -8.75 -21.56
CA LEU A 59 -23.89 -9.68 -21.33
C LEU A 59 -22.55 -8.93 -21.30
N SER A 60 -22.30 -8.04 -22.27
CA SER A 60 -21.08 -7.20 -22.29
C SER A 60 -20.96 -6.28 -21.06
N GLU A 61 -22.08 -5.70 -20.60
CA GLU A 61 -22.08 -4.87 -19.37
C GLU A 61 -21.79 -5.69 -18.11
N GLN A 62 -22.35 -6.89 -18.01
CA GLN A 62 -22.08 -7.83 -16.92
C GLN A 62 -20.62 -8.27 -16.89
N GLU A 63 -20.01 -8.58 -18.03
CA GLU A 63 -18.58 -8.93 -18.13
C GLU A 63 -17.68 -7.78 -17.67
N LYS A 64 -18.00 -6.53 -18.07
CA LYS A 64 -17.27 -5.34 -17.62
C LYS A 64 -17.41 -5.13 -16.11
N ALA A 65 -18.61 -5.28 -15.56
CA ALA A 65 -18.87 -5.16 -14.13
C ALA A 65 -18.13 -6.24 -13.33
N ALA A 66 -18.11 -7.49 -13.82
CA ALA A 66 -17.37 -8.59 -13.19
C ALA A 66 -15.85 -8.31 -13.16
N LYS A 67 -15.28 -7.80 -14.25
CA LYS A 67 -13.86 -7.42 -14.30
C LYS A 67 -13.53 -6.28 -13.33
N GLN A 68 -14.37 -5.24 -13.28
CA GLN A 68 -14.20 -4.13 -12.33
C GLN A 68 -14.29 -4.62 -10.88
N LEU A 69 -15.21 -5.55 -10.59
CA LEU A 69 -15.34 -6.15 -9.26
C LEU A 69 -14.09 -6.95 -8.88
N GLU A 70 -13.52 -7.73 -9.82
CA GLU A 70 -12.27 -8.46 -9.60
C GLU A 70 -11.10 -7.52 -9.32
N GLU A 71 -10.95 -6.46 -10.11
CA GLU A 71 -9.91 -5.42 -9.92
C GLU A 71 -10.07 -4.70 -8.57
N ALA A 72 -11.30 -4.34 -8.20
CA ALA A 72 -11.60 -3.75 -6.90
C ALA A 72 -11.25 -4.69 -5.75
N ASN A 73 -11.60 -5.98 -5.85
CA ASN A 73 -11.29 -6.98 -4.82
C ASN A 73 -9.77 -7.19 -4.67
N LYS A 74 -9.01 -7.23 -5.78
CA LYS A 74 -7.54 -7.27 -5.73
C LYS A 74 -6.98 -6.05 -4.99
N ARG A 75 -7.51 -4.86 -5.30
CA ARG A 75 -7.08 -3.63 -4.65
C ARG A 75 -7.40 -3.61 -3.15
N ILE A 76 -8.57 -4.13 -2.76
CA ILE A 76 -8.94 -4.29 -1.34
C ILE A 76 -7.93 -5.21 -0.63
N ALA A 77 -7.63 -6.38 -1.20
CA ALA A 77 -6.67 -7.31 -0.60
C ALA A 77 -5.25 -6.71 -0.44
N GLU A 78 -4.79 -5.94 -1.42
CA GLU A 78 -3.51 -5.22 -1.32
C GLU A 78 -3.52 -4.19 -0.18
N LEU A 79 -4.60 -3.42 -0.06
CA LEU A 79 -4.75 -2.39 0.97
C LEU A 79 -4.86 -3.01 2.37
N GLU A 80 -5.60 -4.12 2.53
CA GLU A 80 -5.69 -4.86 3.78
C GLU A 80 -4.33 -5.41 4.23
N LYS A 81 -3.56 -5.96 3.29
CA LYS A 81 -2.18 -6.42 3.55
C LYS A 81 -1.29 -5.25 3.97
N ALA A 82 -1.33 -4.14 3.23
CA ALA A 82 -0.53 -2.96 3.53
C ALA A 82 -0.88 -2.35 4.90
N GLN A 83 -2.17 -2.29 5.25
CA GLN A 83 -2.64 -1.78 6.54
C GLN A 83 -2.22 -2.67 7.70
N THR A 84 -2.31 -4.00 7.51
CA THR A 84 -1.84 -4.98 8.50
C THR A 84 -0.36 -4.79 8.77
N LEU A 85 0.44 -4.70 7.70
CA LEU A 85 1.88 -4.51 7.78
C LEU A 85 2.26 -3.18 8.44
N ALA A 86 1.57 -2.09 8.07
CA ALA A 86 1.76 -0.79 8.70
C ALA A 86 1.47 -0.85 10.21
N THR A 87 0.38 -1.51 10.60
CA THR A 87 0.02 -1.68 12.02
C THR A 87 1.06 -2.49 12.78
N GLN A 88 1.58 -3.56 12.19
CA GLN A 88 2.66 -4.38 12.77
C GLN A 88 3.94 -3.57 12.94
N ARG A 89 4.33 -2.77 11.93
CA ARG A 89 5.51 -1.90 11.97
C ARG A 89 5.39 -0.82 13.05
N THR A 90 4.25 -0.13 13.12
CA THR A 90 3.98 0.85 14.19
C THR A 90 4.05 0.18 15.56
N SER A 91 3.41 -0.99 15.71
CA SER A 91 3.46 -1.74 16.96
C SER A 91 4.88 -2.17 17.35
N ALA A 92 5.71 -2.57 16.38
CA ALA A 92 7.10 -2.93 16.62
C ALA A 92 7.94 -1.71 17.04
N ALA A 93 7.78 -0.57 16.34
CA ALA A 93 8.42 0.68 16.71
C ALA A 93 8.11 1.07 18.17
N ASP A 94 6.82 1.04 18.53
CA ASP A 94 6.36 1.42 19.86
C ASP A 94 6.81 0.46 20.96
N LYS A 95 6.75 -0.85 20.71
CA LYS A 95 7.10 -1.89 21.70
C LYS A 95 8.60 -2.01 21.91
N PHE A 96 9.39 -1.96 20.84
CA PHE A 96 10.84 -2.10 20.92
C PHE A 96 11.58 -0.77 21.08
N LYS A 97 10.84 0.35 21.08
CA LYS A 97 11.40 1.71 21.18
C LYS A 97 12.46 1.96 20.10
N ILE A 98 12.17 1.50 18.89
CA ILE A 98 13.00 1.66 17.70
C ILE A 98 12.34 2.67 16.75
N THR A 99 13.09 3.20 15.77
CA THR A 99 12.51 4.14 14.80
C THR A 99 11.58 3.43 13.82
N SER A 100 10.77 4.20 13.07
CA SER A 100 9.93 3.70 11.98
C SER A 100 10.74 2.95 10.92
N GLU A 101 11.91 3.47 10.57
CA GLU A 101 12.80 2.88 9.56
C GLU A 101 13.36 1.55 10.05
N GLN A 102 13.76 1.48 11.32
CA GLN A 102 14.20 0.25 11.97
C GLN A 102 13.07 -0.78 12.06
N ALA A 103 11.86 -0.36 12.41
CA ALA A 103 10.70 -1.24 12.44
C ALA A 103 10.35 -1.81 11.06
N ALA A 104 10.57 -1.05 9.98
CA ALA A 104 10.41 -1.54 8.61
C ALA A 104 11.46 -2.60 8.22
N GLN A 105 12.64 -2.58 8.85
CA GLN A 105 13.66 -3.63 8.67
C GLN A 105 13.34 -4.88 9.52
N VAL A 106 12.76 -4.68 10.71
CA VAL A 106 12.35 -5.78 11.60
C VAL A 106 11.10 -6.48 11.09
N VAL A 107 10.12 -5.76 10.52
CA VAL A 107 8.89 -6.35 9.98
C VAL A 107 8.94 -6.32 8.45
N LYS A 108 9.15 -7.49 7.85
CA LYS A 108 9.31 -7.69 6.40
C LYS A 108 7.98 -7.52 5.65
N ASP A 109 8.04 -7.38 4.34
CA ASP A 109 6.84 -7.18 3.49
C ASP A 109 5.90 -8.41 3.40
N ASP A 110 6.35 -9.57 3.88
CA ASP A 110 5.53 -10.76 4.08
C ASP A 110 4.85 -10.80 5.48
N GLY A 111 5.10 -9.81 6.33
CA GLY A 111 4.58 -9.72 7.70
C GLY A 111 5.38 -10.53 8.73
N SER A 112 6.45 -11.21 8.32
CA SER A 112 7.34 -11.92 9.26
C SER A 112 8.28 -10.95 9.99
N PHE A 113 8.67 -11.36 11.20
CA PHE A 113 9.61 -10.63 12.04
C PHE A 113 11.04 -11.14 11.83
N ASP A 114 11.97 -10.21 11.64
CA ASP A 114 13.40 -10.46 11.60
C ASP A 114 14.02 -10.23 12.98
N PHE A 115 14.16 -11.32 13.74
CA PHE A 115 14.69 -11.27 15.10
C PHE A 115 16.20 -10.99 15.13
N ASP A 116 16.94 -11.36 14.09
CA ASP A 116 18.39 -11.09 14.01
C ASP A 116 18.63 -9.60 13.83
N VAL A 117 17.87 -8.96 12.94
CA VAL A 117 17.90 -7.50 12.75
C VAL A 117 17.45 -6.78 14.02
N LEU A 118 16.37 -7.23 14.67
CA LEU A 118 15.92 -6.67 15.93
C LEU A 118 17.00 -6.75 17.02
N GLY A 119 17.61 -7.93 17.18
CA GLY A 119 18.68 -8.15 18.15
C GLY A 119 19.88 -7.24 17.92
N LYS A 120 20.29 -7.07 16.65
CA LYS A 120 21.36 -6.15 16.26
C LYS A 120 21.00 -4.71 16.58
N ILE A 121 19.80 -4.24 16.23
CA ILE A 121 19.34 -2.87 16.52
C ILE A 121 19.37 -2.59 18.04
N ILE A 122 18.90 -3.55 18.84
CA ILE A 122 18.90 -3.41 20.31
C ILE A 122 20.34 -3.35 20.84
N SER A 123 21.22 -4.23 20.35
CA SER A 123 22.63 -4.25 20.76
C SER A 123 23.38 -2.96 20.37
N ASP A 124 23.16 -2.46 19.15
CA ASP A 124 23.74 -1.20 18.67
C ASP A 124 23.23 -0.01 19.52
N LYS A 125 21.94 0.00 19.86
CA LYS A 125 21.34 1.03 20.72
C LYS A 125 21.90 1.00 22.14
N GLU A 126 22.06 -0.18 22.72
CA GLU A 126 22.66 -0.36 24.04
C GLU A 126 24.12 0.12 24.05
N THR A 127 24.89 -0.26 23.03
CA THR A 127 26.29 0.17 22.85
C THR A 127 26.39 1.70 22.71
N ALA A 128 25.54 2.30 21.87
CA ALA A 128 25.51 3.75 21.69
C ALA A 128 25.12 4.49 22.96
N ALA A 129 24.14 3.97 23.72
CA ALA A 129 23.74 4.55 24.99
C ALA A 129 24.86 4.46 26.06
N ALA A 130 25.58 3.33 26.11
CA ALA A 130 26.74 3.17 26.98
C ALA A 130 27.86 4.16 26.63
N GLN A 131 28.20 4.28 25.33
CA GLN A 131 29.22 5.22 24.85
C GLN A 131 28.83 6.68 25.10
N ALA A 132 27.56 7.05 24.88
CA ALA A 132 27.06 8.40 25.15
C ALA A 132 27.17 8.74 26.64
N LYS A 133 26.83 7.80 27.52
CA LYS A 133 26.96 7.98 28.97
C LYS A 133 28.42 8.07 29.42
N GLU A 134 29.32 7.28 28.82
CA GLU A 134 30.76 7.36 29.09
C GLU A 134 31.33 8.72 28.69
N GLN A 135 30.94 9.24 27.52
CA GLN A 135 31.32 10.58 27.06
C GLN A 135 30.74 11.69 27.96
N GLU A 136 29.49 11.56 28.42
CA GLU A 136 28.88 12.50 29.36
C GLU A 136 29.67 12.57 30.67
N ILE A 137 30.06 11.41 31.21
CA ILE A 137 30.89 11.32 32.42
C ILE A 137 32.27 11.94 32.16
N ALA A 138 32.94 11.58 31.06
CA ALA A 138 34.26 12.11 30.72
C ALA A 138 34.26 13.64 30.56
N ASN A 139 33.23 14.20 29.90
CA ASN A 139 33.08 15.64 29.70
C ASN A 139 32.65 16.37 30.99
N GLY A 140 31.89 15.71 31.87
CA GLY A 140 31.42 16.27 33.14
C GLY A 140 32.43 16.20 34.28
N THR A 141 33.49 15.41 34.16
CA THR A 141 34.56 15.33 35.16
C THR A 141 35.64 16.40 34.94
N THR A 142 35.99 17.13 35.99
CA THR A 142 37.24 17.91 36.00
C THR A 142 38.40 16.93 35.93
N ASN A 143 39.26 17.07 34.92
CA ASN A 143 40.46 16.25 34.78
C ASN A 143 41.24 16.25 36.12
N PRO A 144 41.47 15.09 36.76
CA PRO A 144 42.17 15.03 38.05
C PRO A 144 43.65 15.44 37.96
N GLY A 145 44.20 15.53 36.74
CA GLY A 145 45.42 16.30 36.47
C GLY A 145 45.09 17.78 36.39
N GLY A 146 45.28 18.49 37.51
CA GLY A 146 44.84 19.86 37.69
C GLY A 146 45.16 20.82 36.54
N GLY A 147 44.20 21.71 36.27
CA GLY A 147 44.41 22.95 35.53
C GLY A 147 44.29 22.81 34.02
N SER A 148 43.24 23.43 33.48
CA SER A 148 43.21 23.85 32.08
C SER A 148 44.53 24.56 31.75
N ALA A 149 45.29 23.99 30.80
CA ALA A 149 46.39 24.66 30.12
C ALA A 149 45.83 25.74 29.18
N GLY A 150 45.06 26.67 29.73
CA GLY A 150 44.65 27.91 29.08
C GLY A 150 45.80 28.90 29.25
N GLY A 151 46.57 29.09 28.17
CA GLY A 151 47.74 29.96 28.12
C GLY A 151 47.44 31.43 28.41
N GLY A 152 47.34 31.79 29.69
CA GLY A 152 47.52 33.14 30.19
C GLY A 152 48.86 33.22 30.91
N LYS A 153 49.81 33.95 30.34
CA LYS A 153 51.04 34.38 31.02
C LYS A 153 50.67 35.21 32.25
N ASN A 154 50.43 34.55 33.37
CA ASN A 154 50.38 35.18 34.68
C ASN A 154 51.22 34.32 35.61
N ASP A 155 52.37 34.84 36.04
CA ASP A 155 53.37 34.22 36.91
C ASP A 155 52.87 33.91 38.34
N THR A 156 51.56 33.80 38.54
CA THR A 156 50.98 33.45 39.83
C THR A 156 50.91 31.94 39.97
N LYS A 157 51.85 31.39 40.75
CA LYS A 157 51.84 29.99 41.21
C LYS A 157 50.45 29.58 41.68
N THR A 158 49.96 28.45 41.21
CA THR A 158 48.74 27.80 41.68
C THR A 158 48.82 27.47 43.17
N GLU A 159 47.67 27.27 43.82
CA GLU A 159 47.65 26.87 45.24
C GLU A 159 48.37 25.54 45.48
N ALA A 160 48.35 24.63 44.50
CA ALA A 160 49.11 23.38 44.54
C ALA A 160 50.62 23.64 44.47
N GLU A 161 51.07 24.52 43.58
CA GLU A 161 52.49 24.92 43.48
C GLU A 161 52.96 25.64 44.74
N LYS A 162 52.12 26.52 45.33
CA LYS A 162 52.42 27.17 46.62
C LYS A 162 52.52 26.16 47.75
N ALA A 163 51.64 25.16 47.79
CA ALA A 163 51.68 24.10 48.80
C ALA A 163 52.93 23.22 48.64
N ALA A 164 53.25 22.82 47.40
CA ALA A 164 54.45 22.04 47.09
C ALA A 164 55.73 22.83 47.43
N GLU A 165 55.79 24.12 47.10
CA GLU A 165 56.89 25.01 47.47
C GLU A 165 57.01 25.13 48.99
N LYS A 166 55.91 25.31 49.72
CA LYS A 166 55.92 25.38 51.18
C LYS A 166 56.42 24.08 51.81
N ILE A 167 55.95 22.94 51.30
CA ILE A 167 56.41 21.62 51.75
C ILE A 167 57.90 21.46 51.45
N GLY A 168 58.34 21.73 50.22
CA GLY A 168 59.73 21.66 49.80
C GLY A 168 60.65 22.53 50.66
N LYS A 169 60.28 23.79 50.89
CA LYS A 169 61.04 24.72 51.76
C LYS A 169 61.07 24.25 53.22
N THR A 170 59.97 23.72 53.74
CA THR A 170 59.90 23.23 55.13
C THR A 170 60.77 21.99 55.33
N LEU A 171 60.78 21.06 54.37
CA LEU A 171 61.63 19.86 54.43
C LEU A 171 63.11 20.20 54.19
N ALA A 172 63.40 21.14 53.29
CA ALA A 172 64.76 21.57 52.98
C ALA A 172 65.48 22.24 54.16
N GLY A 173 64.77 22.98 55.02
CA GLY A 173 65.33 23.63 56.21
C GLY A 173 65.90 22.67 57.27
N THR A 174 65.82 21.35 57.06
CA THR A 174 66.41 20.33 57.94
C THR A 174 67.85 19.94 57.55
N ASN A 175 68.31 20.26 56.34
CA ASN A 175 69.70 20.08 55.89
C ASN A 175 70.09 21.12 54.81
N LYS A 176 71.22 21.81 54.99
CA LYS A 176 71.80 22.80 54.05
C LYS A 176 71.98 22.29 52.61
N GLU A 177 72.28 21.01 52.40
CA GLU A 177 72.37 20.46 51.04
C GLU A 177 70.99 20.39 50.35
N ALA A 178 69.94 20.07 51.11
CA ALA A 178 68.57 20.03 50.58
C ALA A 178 68.04 21.44 50.28
N GLU A 179 68.44 22.44 51.05
CA GLU A 179 68.11 23.85 50.83
C GLU A 179 68.69 24.41 49.53
N ALA A 180 69.94 24.06 49.20
CA ALA A 180 70.56 24.47 47.95
C ALA A 180 69.87 23.83 46.73
N VAL A 181 69.52 22.54 46.81
CA VAL A 181 68.84 21.82 45.73
C VAL A 181 67.44 22.37 45.50
N VAL A 182 66.66 22.57 46.57
CA VAL A 182 65.28 23.10 46.47
C VAL A 182 65.28 24.54 45.93
N SER A 183 66.28 25.35 46.27
CA SER A 183 66.40 26.73 45.77
C SER A 183 66.77 26.82 44.29
N GLN A 184 67.35 25.78 43.69
CA GLN A 184 67.64 25.75 42.24
C GLN A 184 66.42 25.40 41.38
N TYR A 185 65.40 24.77 41.98
CA TYR A 185 64.21 24.27 41.27
C TYR A 185 62.96 25.14 41.46
N LEU A 186 62.98 26.13 42.36
CA LEU A 186 61.84 27.01 42.72
C LEU A 186 62.06 28.46 42.31
#